data_AF-W8X8Q0-F1
#
_entry.id   AF-W8X8Q0-F1
#
_cell.length_a   1.000
_cell.length_b   1.000
_cell.length_c   1.000
_cell.angle_alpha   90.00
_cell.angle_beta   90.00
_cell.angle_gamma   90.00
#
_symmetry.space_group_name_H-M   'P 1'
#
loop_
_entity.id
_entity.type
_entity.pdbx_description
1 polymer ?
#
loop_
_entity_poly.entity_id
_entity_poly.type
_entity_poly.pdbx_seq_one_letter_code
_entity_poly.pdbx_strand_id
1 'polypeptide(L)'
;MKSIPSFPSDEAAEDFVANADLSEYDLSQFEPMRFELEPKSASLNMRLPAALLDAVKARAKARGIPYTRYVRMLLESDVARHRRS
;
A
#
# COMPACT_ATOMS: atom_id res chain seq x y z
N MET A 1 -1.58 -25.41 8.30
CA MET A 1 -0.55 -24.35 8.21
C MET A 1 0.07 -24.17 9.58
N LYS A 2 1.37 -23.89 9.65
CA LYS A 2 2.13 -23.68 10.90
C LYS A 2 1.86 -22.27 11.44
N SER A 3 1.88 -22.07 12.75
CA SER A 3 1.80 -20.72 13.33
C SER A 3 3.11 -19.95 13.11
N ILE A 4 3.01 -18.63 12.93
CA ILE A 4 4.18 -17.75 12.87
C ILE A 4 4.83 -17.70 14.27
N PRO A 5 6.15 -17.92 14.39
CA PRO A 5 6.85 -17.86 15.66
C PRO A 5 6.99 -16.42 16.16
N SER A 6 7.25 -16.25 17.47
CA SER A 6 7.57 -14.96 18.06
C SER A 6 9.06 -14.67 17.89
N PHE A 7 9.39 -13.44 17.48
CA PHE A 7 10.77 -13.00 17.31
C PHE A 7 11.18 -12.01 18.41
N PRO A 8 12.40 -12.13 18.95
CA PRO A 8 12.91 -11.23 19.99
C PRO A 8 13.38 -9.87 19.43
N SER A 9 13.57 -9.75 18.11
CA SER A 9 13.99 -8.52 17.42
C SER A 9 13.49 -8.52 15.97
N ASP A 10 13.51 -7.33 15.36
CA ASP A 10 13.19 -7.16 13.94
C ASP A 10 14.21 -7.90 13.05
N GLU A 11 15.50 -7.85 13.37
CA GLU A 11 16.56 -8.60 12.68
C GLU A 11 16.28 -10.12 12.66
N ALA A 12 15.85 -10.68 13.79
CA ALA A 12 15.50 -12.11 13.86
C ALA A 12 14.24 -12.45 13.03
N ALA A 13 13.31 -11.50 12.90
CA ALA A 13 12.15 -11.65 12.03
C ALA A 13 12.56 -11.56 10.55
N GLU A 14 13.45 -10.64 10.19
CA GLU A 14 14.00 -10.49 8.83
C GLU A 14 14.74 -11.77 8.40
N ASP A 15 15.62 -12.30 9.25
CA ASP A 15 16.35 -13.54 9.00
C ASP A 15 15.41 -14.73 8.77
N PHE A 16 14.33 -14.82 9.55
CA PHE A 16 13.31 -15.86 9.34
C PHE A 16 12.63 -15.70 7.98
N VAL A 17 12.17 -14.50 7.65
CA VAL A 17 11.49 -14.22 6.38
C VAL A 17 12.39 -14.52 5.17
N ALA A 18 13.69 -14.24 5.29
CA ALA A 18 14.66 -14.47 4.21
C ALA A 18 14.91 -15.96 3.92
N ASN A 19 14.78 -16.82 4.92
CA ASN A 19 15.21 -18.23 4.82
C ASN A 19 14.04 -19.23 4.87
N ALA A 20 12.88 -18.85 5.40
CA ALA A 20 11.73 -19.75 5.55
C ALA A 20 10.86 -19.79 4.28
N ASP A 21 10.31 -20.97 3.97
CA ASP A 21 9.19 -21.07 3.03
C ASP A 21 7.89 -20.61 3.73
N LEU A 22 7.48 -19.37 3.43
CA LEU A 22 6.29 -18.76 4.04
C LEU A 22 4.97 -19.41 3.60
N SER A 23 4.95 -20.21 2.54
CA SER A 23 3.73 -20.90 2.09
C SER A 23 3.24 -21.96 3.08
N GLU A 24 4.13 -22.42 3.97
CA GLU A 24 3.79 -23.41 5.01
C GLU A 24 3.09 -22.80 6.23
N TYR A 25 3.10 -21.47 6.37
CA TYR A 25 2.65 -20.75 7.56
C TYR A 25 1.27 -20.12 7.39
N ASP A 26 0.56 -19.99 8.52
CA ASP A 26 -0.74 -19.33 8.58
C ASP A 26 -0.54 -17.82 8.63
N LEU A 27 -0.79 -17.18 7.49
CA LEU A 27 -0.71 -15.73 7.31
C LEU A 27 -2.08 -15.05 7.42
N SER A 28 -3.13 -15.76 7.89
CA SER A 28 -4.51 -15.21 7.96
C SER A 28 -4.65 -13.99 8.87
N GLN A 29 -3.73 -13.83 9.83
CA GLN A 29 -3.68 -12.68 10.73
C GLN A 29 -2.94 -11.47 10.14
N PHE A 30 -2.34 -11.61 8.96
CA PHE A 30 -1.59 -10.53 8.32
C PHE A 30 -2.54 -9.66 7.51
N GLU A 31 -2.38 -8.35 7.63
CA GLU A 31 -3.12 -7.38 6.83
C GLU A 31 -2.33 -7.02 5.56
N PRO A 32 -2.94 -7.08 4.37
CA PRO A 32 -2.29 -6.68 3.13
C PRO A 32 -1.81 -5.23 3.19
N MET A 33 -0.50 -5.02 3.07
CA MET A 33 0.10 -3.68 3.04
C MET A 33 0.61 -3.33 1.64
N ARG A 34 0.29 -2.12 1.17
CA ARG A 34 0.80 -1.58 -0.10
C ARG A 34 1.94 -0.61 0.16
N PHE A 35 3.14 -1.02 -0.22
CA PHE A 35 4.35 -0.19 -0.12
C PHE A 35 4.47 0.78 -1.30
N GLU A 36 5.06 1.95 -1.05
CA GLU A 36 5.52 2.86 -2.10
C GLU A 36 6.96 2.46 -2.45
N LEU A 37 7.13 1.63 -3.49
CA LEU A 37 8.44 1.10 -3.88
C LEU A 37 9.20 2.05 -4.81
N GLU A 38 8.48 2.84 -5.62
CA GLU A 38 9.11 3.80 -6.54
C GLU A 38 9.37 5.15 -5.87
N PRO A 39 10.58 5.71 -6.00
CA PRO A 39 10.86 7.07 -5.57
C PRO A 39 10.06 8.09 -6.37
N LYS A 40 9.63 9.17 -5.71
CA LYS A 40 8.87 10.28 -6.32
C LYS A 40 9.76 11.02 -7.34
N SER A 41 9.71 10.63 -8.61
CA SER A 41 10.58 11.12 -9.68
C SER A 41 9.99 12.26 -10.52
N ALA A 42 8.67 12.46 -10.49
CA ALA A 42 7.96 13.49 -11.25
C ALA A 42 6.85 14.18 -10.44
N SER A 43 6.55 15.44 -10.80
CA SER A 43 5.50 16.25 -10.16
C SER A 43 4.25 16.35 -11.04
N LEU A 44 3.07 16.25 -10.41
CA LEU A 44 1.77 16.46 -11.06
C LEU A 44 1.22 17.83 -10.64
N ASN A 45 1.07 18.75 -11.59
CA ASN A 45 0.49 20.08 -11.38
C ASN A 45 -0.81 20.21 -12.20
N MET A 46 -1.95 20.42 -11.52
CA MET A 46 -3.26 20.54 -12.18
C MET A 46 -4.21 21.45 -11.41
N ARG A 47 -5.20 22.02 -12.11
CA ARG A 47 -6.31 22.77 -11.52
C ARG A 47 -7.49 21.84 -11.28
N LEU A 48 -8.14 22.00 -10.12
CA LEU A 48 -9.31 21.22 -9.72
C LEU A 48 -10.34 22.17 -9.09
N PRO A 49 -11.66 21.90 -9.26
CA PRO A 49 -12.68 22.55 -8.45
C PRO A 49 -12.42 22.29 -6.96
N ALA A 50 -12.56 23.31 -6.11
CA ALA A 50 -12.30 23.22 -4.67
C ALA A 50 -13.12 22.09 -4.01
N ALA A 51 -14.41 21.99 -4.33
CA ALA A 51 -15.29 20.96 -3.81
C ALA A 51 -14.81 19.53 -4.15
N LEU A 52 -14.20 19.33 -5.32
CA LEU A 52 -13.65 18.04 -5.70
C LEU A 52 -12.39 17.70 -4.88
N LEU A 53 -11.49 18.67 -4.69
CA LEU A 53 -10.30 18.49 -3.86
C LEU A 53 -10.68 18.14 -2.41
N ASP A 54 -11.70 18.78 -1.86
CA ASP A 54 -12.19 18.51 -0.50
C ASP A 54 -12.78 17.12 -0.38
N ALA A 55 -13.57 16.68 -1.37
CA ALA A 55 -14.10 15.31 -1.40
C ALA A 55 -12.97 14.25 -1.48
N VAL A 56 -11.91 14.51 -2.25
CA VAL A 56 -10.73 13.63 -2.33
C VAL A 56 -10.01 13.56 -0.98
N LYS A 57 -9.80 14.69 -0.31
CA LYS A 57 -9.19 14.74 1.03
C LYS A 57 -10.02 14.00 2.08
N ALA A 58 -11.34 14.18 2.05
CA ALA A 58 -12.26 13.49 2.97
C ALA A 58 -12.19 11.95 2.79
N ARG A 59 -12.18 11.47 1.54
CA ARG A 59 -12.03 10.03 1.26
C ARG A 59 -10.68 9.47 1.69
N ALA A 60 -9.60 10.23 1.50
CA ALA A 60 -8.27 9.83 1.97
C ALA A 60 -8.22 9.72 3.51
N LYS A 61 -8.79 10.70 4.21
CA LYS A 61 -8.91 10.70 5.68
C LYS A 61 -9.71 9.49 6.18
N ALA A 62 -10.83 9.17 5.54
CA ALA A 62 -11.64 7.99 5.89
C ALA A 62 -10.88 6.66 5.73
N ARG A 63 -9.85 6.63 4.87
CA ARG A 63 -8.96 5.47 4.66
C ARG A 63 -7.66 5.54 5.48
N GLY A 64 -7.47 6.56 6.31
CA GLY A 64 -6.26 6.73 7.11
C GLY A 64 -4.98 6.97 6.31
N ILE A 65 -5.08 7.48 5.07
CA ILE A 65 -3.91 7.71 4.20
C ILE A 65 -3.78 9.18 3.78
N PRO A 66 -2.55 9.68 3.49
CA PRO A 66 -2.37 11.00 2.92
C PRO A 66 -3.12 11.16 1.58
N TYR A 67 -3.72 12.33 1.36
CA TYR A 67 -4.52 12.55 0.13
C TYR A 67 -3.68 12.45 -1.15
N THR A 68 -2.39 12.77 -1.11
CA THR A 68 -1.47 12.61 -2.25
C THR A 68 -1.26 11.13 -2.61
N ARG A 69 -1.08 10.27 -1.61
CA ARG A 69 -1.07 8.80 -1.78
C ARG A 69 -2.38 8.32 -2.37
N TYR A 70 -3.52 8.84 -1.88
CA TYR A 70 -4.83 8.48 -2.41
C TYR A 70 -5.00 8.87 -3.88
N VAL A 71 -4.59 10.07 -4.29
CA VAL A 71 -4.61 10.51 -5.69
C VAL A 71 -3.77 9.59 -6.56
N ARG A 72 -2.55 9.25 -6.15
CA ARG A 72 -1.69 8.32 -6.89
C ARG A 72 -2.35 6.95 -7.07
N MET A 73 -2.94 6.39 -6.01
CA MET A 73 -3.65 5.09 -6.08
C MET A 73 -4.82 5.11 -7.07
N LEU A 74 -5.54 6.24 -7.18
CA LEU A 74 -6.62 6.40 -8.15
C LEU A 74 -6.07 6.38 -9.59
N LEU A 75 -4.97 7.11 -9.85
CA LEU A 75 -4.31 7.14 -11.15
C LEU A 75 -3.77 5.76 -11.55
N GLU A 76 -3.07 5.07 -10.64
CA GLU A 76 -2.59 3.70 -10.85
C GLU A 76 -3.73 2.74 -11.20
N SER A 77 -4.84 2.82 -10.45
CA SER A 77 -6.00 1.94 -10.64
C SER A 77 -6.70 2.18 -11.98
N ASP A 78 -6.78 3.43 -12.41
CA ASP A 78 -7.38 3.80 -13.69
C ASP A 78 -6.53 3.33 -14.87
N VAL A 79 -5.23 3.64 -14.87
CA VAL A 79 -4.29 3.20 -15.92
C VAL A 79 -4.23 1.67 -16.01
N ALA A 80 -4.19 0.96 -14.88
CA ALA A 80 -4.15 -0.49 -14.87
C ALA A 80 -5.42 -1.13 -15.43
N ARG A 81 -6.58 -0.48 -15.28
CA ARG A 81 -7.86 -0.97 -15.82
C ARG A 81 -7.88 -0.90 -17.34
N HIS A 82 -7.40 0.21 -17.92
CA HIS A 82 -7.36 0.43 -19.36
C HIS A 82 -6.35 -0.45 -20.11
N ARG A 83 -5.38 -1.06 -19.43
CA ARG A 83 -4.45 -2.03 -20.03
C ARG A 83 -5.05 -3.43 -20.23
N ARG A 84 -6.21 -3.71 -19.65
CA ARG A 84 -6.87 -5.03 -19.68
C ARG A 84 -8.09 -5.10 -20.59
N SER A 85 -8.44 -3.99 -21.26
CA SER A 85 -9.50 -3.89 -22.28
C SER A 85 -8.88 -3.80 -23.66
#